data_AF-A0A412AXJ6-F1
#
_entry.id   AF-A0A412AXJ6-F1
#
_cell.length_a   1.000
_cell.length_b   1.000
_cell.length_c   1.000
_cell.angle_alpha   90.00
_cell.angle_beta   90.00
_cell.angle_gamma   90.00
#
_symmetry.space_group_name_H-M   'P 1'
#
loop_
_entity.id
_entity.type
_entity.pdbx_description
1 polymer ?
#
loop_
_entity_poly.entity_id
_entity_poly.type
_entity_poly.pdbx_seq_one_letter_code
_entity_poly.pdbx_strand_id
1 'polypeptide(L)'
;METVRIKRKIPSTVNIEVTEAQAAGCIAYQNQYVIISGSGKVLEFAQAPLEGVPVIKGAAIKEAELSEEIVLEDETVLTLISDVETARAAAGLASVTELDLTNPVSPTITYDGRIIIKLGMPTDLEYKLQTAVAVLTSEDMKTAQRGTLDVSLAADRGRSYFKPEYGTASQVGTSSEAGVQSEEASAQTAAGSDLSSTPENISSAPDASDSGADLTNTGNDGTEPSSGG
;
A
#
# COMPACT_ATOMS: atom_id res chain seq x y z
N MET A 1 -20.24 -62.41 -53.82
CA MET A 1 -19.20 -62.62 -52.78
C MET A 1 -18.13 -61.56 -52.96
N GLU A 2 -17.55 -60.93 -51.96
CA GLU A 2 -17.90 -60.75 -50.55
C GLU A 2 -16.92 -59.67 -50.03
N THR A 3 -17.48 -58.61 -49.45
CA THR A 3 -16.98 -57.68 -48.44
C THR A 3 -15.48 -57.33 -48.37
N VAL A 4 -15.17 -56.07 -48.69
CA VAL A 4 -13.92 -55.39 -48.31
C VAL A 4 -14.00 -54.96 -46.83
N ARG A 5 -13.00 -55.29 -46.02
CA ARG A 5 -12.84 -54.78 -44.64
C ARG A 5 -11.71 -53.77 -44.58
N ILE A 6 -12.04 -52.54 -44.20
CA ILE A 6 -11.07 -51.50 -43.85
C ILE A 6 -10.91 -51.50 -42.32
N LYS A 7 -9.68 -51.73 -41.84
CA LYS A 7 -9.30 -51.55 -40.44
C LYS A 7 -8.46 -50.28 -40.31
N ARG A 8 -8.99 -49.23 -39.66
CA ARG A 8 -8.16 -48.11 -39.16
C ARG A 8 -7.66 -48.45 -37.76
N LYS A 9 -6.34 -48.34 -37.56
CA LYS A 9 -5.68 -48.40 -36.26
C LYS A 9 -5.13 -47.01 -35.97
N ILE A 10 -5.88 -46.23 -35.20
CA ILE A 10 -5.43 -44.92 -34.71
C ILE A 10 -4.67 -45.17 -33.40
N PRO A 11 -3.48 -44.58 -33.17
CA PRO A 11 -2.83 -44.68 -31.87
C PRO A 11 -3.73 -44.04 -30.80
N SER A 12 -3.97 -44.77 -29.72
CA SER A 12 -4.96 -44.47 -28.68
C SER A 12 -4.44 -43.56 -27.57
N THR A 13 -3.51 -42.65 -27.86
CA THR A 13 -2.88 -41.82 -26.84
C THR A 13 -2.89 -40.37 -27.26
N VAL A 14 -3.77 -39.60 -26.63
CA VAL A 14 -3.71 -38.14 -26.60
C VAL A 14 -2.86 -37.78 -25.39
N ASN A 15 -1.67 -37.22 -25.62
CA ASN A 15 -0.88 -36.62 -24.55
C ASN A 15 -1.45 -35.23 -24.29
N ILE A 16 -2.10 -35.05 -23.15
CA ILE A 16 -2.54 -33.73 -22.66
C ILE A 16 -1.50 -33.29 -21.64
N GLU A 17 -0.71 -32.29 -21.99
CA GLU A 17 0.21 -31.62 -21.08
C GLU A 17 -0.57 -30.48 -20.42
N VAL A 18 -0.92 -30.65 -19.14
CA VAL A 18 -1.64 -29.64 -18.36
C VAL A 18 -0.62 -28.83 -17.58
N THR A 19 -0.35 -27.60 -18.02
CA THR A 19 0.36 -26.62 -17.19
C THR A 19 -0.66 -26.00 -16.25
N GLU A 20 -0.62 -26.36 -14.97
CA GLU A 20 -1.51 -25.78 -13.96
C GLU A 20 -1.23 -24.28 -13.81
N ALA A 21 -2.27 -23.47 -13.88
CA ALA A 21 -2.16 -22.04 -13.64
C ALA A 21 -1.95 -21.80 -12.14
N GLN A 22 -0.95 -20.97 -11.79
CA GLN A 22 -0.64 -20.66 -10.40
C GLN A 22 -1.69 -19.71 -9.81
N ALA A 23 -2.21 -20.05 -8.63
CA ALA A 23 -3.11 -19.20 -7.87
C ALA A 23 -2.38 -17.93 -7.39
N ALA A 24 -3.00 -16.77 -7.64
CA ALA A 24 -2.50 -15.46 -7.25
C ALA A 24 -3.34 -14.78 -6.17
N GLY A 25 -4.62 -15.14 -6.05
CA GLY A 25 -5.48 -14.53 -5.03
C GLY A 25 -6.78 -15.27 -4.78
N CYS A 26 -7.35 -15.03 -3.60
CA CYS A 26 -8.67 -15.51 -3.18
C CYS A 26 -9.60 -14.32 -2.96
N ILE A 27 -10.71 -14.24 -3.70
CA ILE A 27 -11.72 -13.18 -3.54
C ILE A 27 -12.97 -13.79 -2.91
N ALA A 28 -13.53 -13.15 -1.89
CA ALA A 28 -14.78 -13.60 -1.29
C ALA A 28 -15.95 -13.39 -2.26
N TYR A 29 -16.76 -14.43 -2.45
CA TYR A 29 -17.94 -14.40 -3.31
C TYR A 29 -19.08 -15.18 -2.66
N GLN A 30 -20.16 -14.47 -2.32
CA GLN A 30 -21.31 -15.05 -1.61
C GLN A 30 -20.84 -15.74 -0.30
N ASN A 31 -21.01 -17.06 -0.18
CA ASN A 31 -20.60 -17.85 0.99
C ASN A 31 -19.32 -18.67 0.76
N GLN A 32 -18.53 -18.36 -0.27
CA GLN A 32 -17.32 -19.08 -0.64
C GLN A 32 -16.22 -18.12 -1.14
N TYR A 33 -15.09 -18.67 -1.56
CA TYR A 33 -13.98 -17.96 -2.18
C TYR A 33 -13.79 -18.39 -3.62
N VAL A 34 -13.47 -17.44 -4.49
CA VAL A 34 -13.03 -17.66 -5.86
C VAL A 34 -11.53 -17.53 -5.90
N ILE A 35 -10.84 -18.59 -6.31
CA ILE A 35 -9.39 -18.61 -6.46
C ILE A 35 -9.09 -18.22 -7.90
N ILE A 36 -8.26 -17.20 -8.09
CA ILE A 36 -7.91 -16.67 -9.41
C ILE A 36 -6.40 -16.77 -9.68
N SER A 37 -6.04 -16.86 -10.96
CA SER A 37 -4.66 -16.66 -11.41
C SER A 37 -4.30 -15.17 -11.44
N GLY A 38 -3.00 -14.86 -11.64
CA GLY A 38 -2.53 -13.47 -11.77
C GLY A 38 -3.14 -12.71 -12.95
N SER A 39 -3.68 -13.44 -13.94
CA SER A 39 -4.38 -12.87 -15.10
C SER A 39 -5.89 -12.76 -14.89
N GLY A 40 -6.43 -13.07 -13.70
CA GLY A 40 -7.87 -13.02 -13.42
C GLY A 40 -8.66 -14.27 -13.81
N LYS A 41 -8.03 -15.35 -14.28
CA LYS A 41 -8.76 -16.59 -14.61
C LYS A 41 -9.19 -17.29 -13.33
N VAL A 42 -10.45 -17.69 -13.25
CA VAL A 42 -11.01 -18.48 -12.15
C VAL A 42 -10.49 -19.92 -12.23
N LEU A 43 -9.80 -20.35 -11.18
CA LEU A 43 -9.18 -21.67 -11.06
C LEU A 43 -10.06 -22.64 -10.27
N GLU A 44 -10.69 -22.16 -9.19
CA GLU A 44 -11.45 -22.99 -8.27
C GLU A 44 -12.43 -22.14 -7.43
N PHE A 45 -13.49 -22.79 -6.94
CA PHE A 45 -14.35 -22.27 -5.88
C PHE A 45 -14.12 -23.08 -4.60
N ALA A 46 -13.77 -22.41 -3.49
CA ALA A 46 -13.41 -23.06 -2.23
C ALA A 46 -14.20 -22.48 -1.04
N GLN A 47 -14.48 -23.31 -0.02
CA GLN A 47 -15.21 -22.88 1.18
C GLN A 47 -14.34 -22.07 2.17
N ALA A 48 -13.02 -22.12 1.99
CA ALA A 48 -12.05 -21.37 2.77
C ALA A 48 -10.96 -20.80 1.84
N PRO A 49 -10.25 -19.74 2.24
CA PRO A 49 -9.10 -19.25 1.50
C PRO A 49 -8.04 -20.34 1.33
N LEU A 50 -7.37 -20.35 0.19
CA LEU A 50 -6.26 -21.26 -0.07
C LEU A 50 -5.04 -20.83 0.74
N GLU A 51 -4.43 -21.79 1.45
CA GLU A 51 -3.25 -21.51 2.29
C GLU A 51 -2.07 -21.01 1.43
N GLY A 52 -1.40 -19.97 1.90
CA GLY A 52 -0.28 -19.35 1.18
C GLY A 52 -0.68 -18.47 -0.01
N VAL A 53 -1.97 -18.35 -0.33
CA VAL A 53 -2.50 -17.45 -1.35
C VAL A 53 -3.20 -16.26 -0.68
N PRO A 54 -2.94 -15.03 -1.12
CA PRO A 54 -3.47 -13.85 -0.44
C PRO A 54 -4.98 -13.70 -0.63
N VAL A 55 -5.67 -13.26 0.42
CA VAL A 55 -7.07 -12.84 0.32
C VAL A 55 -7.12 -11.42 -0.24
N ILE A 56 -7.90 -11.21 -1.29
CA ILE A 56 -8.09 -9.90 -1.94
C ILE A 56 -9.37 -9.26 -1.40
N LYS A 57 -9.25 -8.05 -0.86
CA LYS A 57 -10.37 -7.19 -0.43
C LYS A 57 -10.56 -6.04 -1.40
N GLY A 58 -11.78 -5.50 -1.47
CA GLY A 58 -12.12 -4.41 -2.38
C GLY A 58 -12.42 -4.83 -3.82
N ALA A 59 -12.39 -6.13 -4.12
CA ALA A 59 -12.79 -6.68 -5.42
C ALA A 59 -14.21 -7.25 -5.34
N ALA A 60 -15.20 -6.48 -5.80
CA ALA A 60 -16.58 -6.94 -5.89
C ALA A 60 -16.79 -7.74 -7.18
N ILE A 61 -17.20 -9.00 -7.06
CA ILE A 61 -17.41 -9.90 -8.19
C ILE A 61 -18.84 -9.73 -8.71
N LYS A 62 -18.96 -9.46 -10.00
CA LYS A 62 -20.22 -9.46 -10.74
C LYS A 62 -20.57 -10.87 -11.22
N GLU A 63 -19.64 -11.51 -11.93
CA GLU A 63 -19.79 -12.87 -12.48
C GLU A 63 -18.47 -13.63 -12.34
N ALA A 64 -18.56 -14.93 -12.03
CA ALA A 64 -17.41 -15.81 -11.93
C ALA A 64 -17.80 -17.22 -12.43
N GLU A 65 -17.06 -17.72 -13.42
CA GLU A 65 -17.24 -19.05 -13.98
C GLU A 65 -15.91 -19.80 -14.03
N LEU A 66 -15.93 -21.11 -13.75
CA LEU A 66 -14.73 -21.92 -13.67
C LEU A 66 -13.99 -21.93 -15.02
N SER A 67 -12.67 -21.73 -14.99
CA SER A 67 -11.81 -21.65 -16.18
C SER A 67 -12.10 -20.47 -17.10
N GLU A 68 -12.93 -19.50 -16.71
CA GLU A 68 -13.12 -18.24 -17.42
C GLU A 68 -12.46 -17.07 -16.68
N GLU A 69 -12.37 -15.91 -17.32
CA GLU A 69 -11.92 -14.69 -16.67
C GLU A 69 -13.00 -14.15 -15.73
N ILE A 70 -12.58 -13.70 -14.55
CA ILE A 70 -13.51 -13.15 -13.56
C ILE A 70 -14.02 -11.78 -14.01
N VAL A 71 -15.32 -11.53 -13.82
CA VAL A 71 -15.93 -10.23 -14.10
C VAL A 71 -16.15 -9.51 -12.77
N LEU A 72 -15.42 -8.42 -12.56
CA LEU A 72 -15.60 -7.56 -11.40
C LEU A 72 -16.62 -6.45 -11.71
N GLU A 73 -17.19 -5.85 -10.67
CA GLU A 73 -18.03 -4.65 -10.82
C GLU A 73 -17.23 -3.46 -11.34
N ASP A 74 -15.95 -3.38 -10.95
CA ASP A 74 -14.98 -2.39 -11.43
C ASP A 74 -13.80 -3.11 -12.08
N GLU A 75 -13.72 -3.02 -13.41
CA GLU A 75 -12.67 -3.66 -14.21
C GLU A 75 -11.26 -3.10 -13.89
N THR A 76 -11.16 -1.85 -13.40
CA THR A 76 -9.87 -1.26 -13.05
C THR A 76 -9.23 -1.96 -11.85
N VAL A 77 -10.03 -2.56 -10.97
CA VAL A 77 -9.54 -3.36 -9.85
C VAL A 77 -8.83 -4.61 -10.35
N LEU A 78 -9.30 -5.24 -11.43
CA LEU A 78 -8.65 -6.43 -11.99
C LEU A 78 -7.26 -6.09 -12.56
N THR A 79 -7.14 -4.96 -13.26
CA THR A 79 -5.84 -4.44 -13.71
C THR A 79 -4.92 -4.18 -12.52
N LEU A 80 -5.42 -3.54 -11.46
CA LEU A 80 -4.63 -3.28 -10.26
C LEU A 80 -4.16 -4.56 -9.56
N ILE A 81 -4.99 -5.60 -9.49
CA ILE A 81 -4.59 -6.92 -8.97
C ILE A 81 -3.43 -7.49 -9.79
N SER A 82 -3.56 -7.48 -11.12
CA SER A 82 -2.53 -7.98 -12.04
C SER A 82 -1.21 -7.20 -11.92
N ASP A 83 -1.28 -5.87 -11.83
CA ASP A 83 -0.11 -5.00 -11.70
C ASP A 83 0.61 -5.22 -10.37
N VAL A 84 -0.13 -5.30 -9.26
CA VAL A 84 0.43 -5.57 -7.94
C VAL A 84 1.05 -6.96 -7.90
N GLU A 85 0.39 -7.97 -8.47
CA GLU A 85 0.93 -9.33 -8.49
C GLU A 85 2.19 -9.43 -9.36
N THR A 86 2.19 -8.84 -10.55
CA THR A 86 3.39 -8.78 -11.40
C THR A 86 4.56 -8.13 -10.67
N ALA A 87 4.32 -6.98 -10.02
CA ALA A 87 5.32 -6.28 -9.23
C ALA A 87 5.78 -7.07 -8.01
N ARG A 88 4.88 -7.78 -7.33
CA ARG A 88 5.19 -8.64 -6.17
C ARG A 88 6.09 -9.80 -6.57
N ALA A 89 5.77 -10.47 -7.67
CA ALA A 89 6.57 -11.56 -8.22
C ALA A 89 7.97 -11.06 -8.63
N ALA A 90 8.05 -9.91 -9.33
CA ALA A 90 9.32 -9.30 -9.74
C ALA A 90 10.19 -8.87 -8.55
N ALA A 91 9.58 -8.31 -7.49
CA ALA A 91 10.28 -7.95 -6.27
C ALA A 91 10.67 -9.15 -5.39
N GLY A 92 10.13 -10.34 -5.65
CA GLY A 92 10.35 -11.53 -4.83
C GLY A 92 9.66 -11.46 -3.46
N LEU A 93 8.60 -10.67 -3.32
CA LEU A 93 7.86 -10.56 -2.06
C LEU A 93 6.96 -11.80 -1.85
N ALA A 94 7.44 -12.72 -1.02
CA ALA A 94 6.69 -13.91 -0.60
C ALA A 94 5.83 -13.65 0.65
N SER A 95 5.07 -14.65 1.10
CA SER A 95 4.32 -14.64 2.37
C SER A 95 3.30 -13.49 2.49
N VAL A 96 2.64 -13.14 1.40
CA VAL A 96 1.53 -12.18 1.43
C VAL A 96 0.26 -12.91 1.86
N THR A 97 -0.39 -12.39 2.91
CA THR A 97 -1.62 -12.98 3.45
C THR A 97 -2.87 -12.24 2.99
N GLU A 98 -2.74 -10.95 2.67
CA GLU A 98 -3.87 -10.10 2.26
C GLU A 98 -3.42 -9.01 1.29
N LEU A 99 -4.27 -8.72 0.30
CA LEU A 99 -4.17 -7.56 -0.59
C LEU A 99 -5.47 -6.75 -0.44
N ASP A 100 -5.38 -5.55 0.15
CA ASP A 100 -6.54 -4.68 0.34
C ASP A 100 -6.55 -3.55 -0.70
N LEU A 101 -7.53 -3.63 -1.61
CA LEU A 101 -7.77 -2.68 -2.69
C LEU A 101 -9.03 -1.84 -2.47
N THR A 102 -9.60 -1.86 -1.25
CA THR A 102 -10.79 -1.04 -0.91
C THR A 102 -10.56 0.44 -1.18
N ASN A 103 -9.30 0.88 -1.08
CA ASN A 103 -8.87 2.21 -1.53
C ASN A 103 -7.84 2.08 -2.68
N PRO A 104 -8.27 2.23 -3.96
CA PRO A 104 -7.40 1.98 -5.12
C PRO A 104 -6.25 2.99 -5.27
N VAL A 105 -6.33 4.17 -4.63
CA VAL A 105 -5.24 5.17 -4.64
C VAL A 105 -4.23 4.97 -3.50
N SER A 106 -4.49 4.04 -2.59
CA SER A 106 -3.58 3.67 -1.53
C SER A 106 -3.74 2.20 -1.13
N PRO A 107 -3.55 1.24 -2.06
CA PRO A 107 -3.60 -0.18 -1.77
C PRO A 107 -2.60 -0.57 -0.68
N THR A 108 -2.94 -1.64 0.03
CA THR A 108 -2.08 -2.19 1.08
C THR A 108 -1.90 -3.69 0.94
N ILE A 109 -0.75 -4.16 1.39
CA ILE A 109 -0.37 -5.58 1.40
C ILE A 109 -0.09 -5.98 2.84
N THR A 110 -0.71 -7.05 3.32
CA THR A 110 -0.33 -7.64 4.61
C THR A 110 0.70 -8.73 4.39
N TYR A 111 1.88 -8.54 4.96
CA TYR A 111 2.97 -9.50 4.96
C TYR A 111 2.93 -10.33 6.25
N ASP A 112 2.89 -11.65 6.07
CA ASP A 112 2.94 -12.67 7.13
C ASP A 112 1.94 -12.43 8.28
N GLY A 113 0.78 -11.81 8.00
CA GLY A 113 -0.22 -11.46 9.02
C GLY A 113 0.24 -10.47 10.09
N ARG A 114 1.40 -9.82 9.91
CA ARG A 114 2.08 -9.01 10.94
C ARG A 114 2.34 -7.57 10.50
N ILE A 115 2.73 -7.36 9.25
CA ILE A 115 3.18 -6.06 8.76
C ILE A 115 2.26 -5.59 7.64
N ILE A 116 1.67 -4.41 7.81
CA ILE A 116 0.87 -3.75 6.77
C ILE A 116 1.81 -2.86 5.94
N ILE A 117 1.97 -3.18 4.66
CA ILE A 117 2.75 -2.40 3.71
C ILE A 117 1.80 -1.44 2.98
N LYS A 118 2.02 -0.13 3.12
CA LYS A 118 1.27 0.91 2.40
C LYS A 118 2.01 1.31 1.13
N LEU A 119 1.37 1.09 -0.01
CA LEU A 119 1.96 1.36 -1.32
C LEU A 119 1.75 2.80 -1.79
N GLY A 120 0.74 3.49 -1.23
CA GLY A 120 0.27 4.77 -1.76
C GLY A 120 -0.25 4.61 -3.19
N MET A 121 -0.11 5.66 -4.01
CA MET A 121 -0.51 5.61 -5.42
C MET A 121 0.11 4.39 -6.12
N PRO A 122 -0.65 3.65 -6.96
CA PRO A 122 -0.18 2.42 -7.60
C PRO A 122 0.74 2.67 -8.80
N THR A 123 1.75 3.51 -8.59
CA THR A 123 2.85 3.77 -9.53
C THR A 123 4.14 3.20 -8.96
N ASP A 124 5.05 2.80 -9.85
CA ASP A 124 6.39 2.29 -9.49
C ASP A 124 6.33 1.14 -8.48
N LEU A 125 5.31 0.29 -8.60
CA LEU A 125 4.97 -0.76 -7.65
C LEU A 125 6.16 -1.70 -7.41
N GLU A 126 6.86 -2.11 -8.45
CA GLU A 126 8.03 -3.00 -8.33
C GLU A 126 9.11 -2.39 -7.44
N TYR A 127 9.48 -1.13 -7.66
CA TYR A 127 10.50 -0.43 -6.86
C TYR A 127 10.07 -0.30 -5.39
N LYS A 128 8.79 0.03 -5.16
CA LYS A 128 8.22 0.14 -3.80
C LYS A 128 8.26 -1.20 -3.08
N LEU A 129 7.92 -2.29 -3.77
CA LEU A 129 7.93 -3.63 -3.21
C LEU A 129 9.36 -4.16 -3.00
N GLN A 130 10.30 -3.86 -3.90
CA GLN A 130 11.73 -4.15 -3.70
C GLN A 130 12.26 -3.42 -2.46
N THR A 131 11.89 -2.15 -2.28
CA THR A 131 12.22 -1.38 -1.08
C THR A 131 11.61 -2.02 0.17
N ALA A 132 10.36 -2.48 0.10
CA ALA A 132 9.72 -3.19 1.19
C ALA A 132 10.48 -4.48 1.55
N VAL A 133 10.83 -5.30 0.55
CA VAL A 133 11.62 -6.54 0.75
C VAL A 133 12.97 -6.24 1.41
N ALA A 134 13.68 -5.19 0.96
CA ALA A 134 14.96 -4.79 1.55
C ALA A 134 14.83 -4.41 3.03
N VAL A 135 13.74 -3.74 3.42
CA VAL A 135 13.46 -3.43 4.83
C VAL A 135 13.08 -4.68 5.61
N LEU A 136 12.15 -5.49 5.08
CA LEU A 136 11.62 -6.68 5.76
C LEU A 136 12.67 -7.77 6.00
N THR A 137 13.70 -7.84 5.16
CA THR A 137 14.79 -8.81 5.27
C THR A 137 15.93 -8.36 6.20
N SER A 138 15.89 -7.11 6.69
CA SER A 138 16.86 -6.61 7.66
C SER A 138 16.76 -7.34 9.01
N GLU A 139 17.89 -7.48 9.73
CA GLU A 139 17.94 -8.21 11.00
C GLU A 139 16.94 -7.68 12.05
N ASP A 140 16.70 -6.37 12.06
CA ASP A 140 15.76 -5.73 12.98
C ASP A 140 14.31 -6.19 12.75
N MET A 141 13.95 -6.51 11.50
CA MET A 141 12.60 -6.91 11.09
C MET A 141 12.35 -8.42 11.17
N LYS A 142 13.40 -9.24 11.33
CA LYS A 142 13.26 -10.70 11.51
C LYS A 142 12.62 -11.09 12.84
N THR A 143 12.61 -10.17 13.80
CA THR A 143 11.91 -10.35 15.08
C THR A 143 10.38 -10.36 14.89
N ALA A 144 9.61 -10.84 15.87
CA ALA A 144 8.14 -10.89 15.81
C ALA A 144 7.44 -9.50 15.83
N GLN A 145 8.08 -8.47 15.26
CA GLN A 145 7.54 -7.13 15.14
C GLN A 145 6.28 -7.12 14.28
N ARG A 146 5.34 -6.30 14.72
CA ARG A 146 4.10 -5.98 14.03
C ARG A 146 4.11 -4.49 13.76
N GLY A 147 3.39 -4.04 12.75
CA GLY A 147 3.25 -2.61 12.49
C GLY A 147 2.97 -2.29 11.04
N THR A 148 3.21 -1.04 10.69
CA THR A 148 2.96 -0.51 9.34
C THR A 148 4.27 -0.06 8.70
N LEU A 149 4.57 -0.60 7.52
CA LEU A 149 5.65 -0.13 6.64
C LEU A 149 5.07 0.75 5.54
N ASP A 150 5.40 2.03 5.53
CA ASP A 150 4.99 2.96 4.49
C ASP A 150 6.08 3.10 3.43
N VAL A 151 5.80 2.66 2.21
CA VAL A 151 6.66 2.79 1.03
C VAL A 151 6.05 3.72 -0.03
N SER A 152 5.00 4.46 0.29
CA SER A 152 4.31 5.34 -0.65
C SER A 152 5.22 6.39 -1.29
N LEU A 153 6.22 6.87 -0.54
CA LEU A 153 7.19 7.87 -0.97
C LEU A 153 8.54 7.29 -1.40
N ALA A 154 8.66 5.95 -1.50
CA ALA A 154 9.93 5.32 -1.81
C ALA A 154 10.42 5.72 -3.21
N ALA A 155 9.56 5.61 -4.23
CA ALA A 155 9.92 5.98 -5.60
C ALA A 155 10.18 7.49 -5.76
N ASP A 156 9.35 8.34 -5.16
CA ASP A 156 9.45 9.80 -5.34
C ASP A 156 10.58 10.46 -4.54
N ARG A 157 10.85 9.94 -3.33
CA ARG A 157 11.73 10.60 -2.35
C ARG A 157 12.81 9.70 -1.77
N GLY A 158 12.92 8.45 -2.23
CA GLY A 158 13.91 7.48 -1.77
C GLY A 158 13.77 7.12 -0.28
N ARG A 159 12.58 7.27 0.31
CA ARG A 159 12.34 7.08 1.75
C ARG A 159 11.17 6.16 2.03
N SER A 160 11.35 5.26 2.99
CA SER A 160 10.30 4.45 3.61
C SER A 160 10.26 4.69 5.12
N TYR A 161 9.12 4.41 5.76
CA TYR A 161 8.94 4.62 7.20
C TYR A 161 8.26 3.42 7.83
N PHE A 162 8.89 2.84 8.86
CA PHE A 162 8.28 1.79 9.65
C PHE A 162 7.71 2.35 10.96
N LYS A 163 6.46 2.01 11.27
CA LYS A 163 5.78 2.34 12.52
C LYS A 163 5.48 1.03 13.25
N PRO A 164 6.24 0.69 14.31
CA PRO A 164 6.00 -0.52 15.08
C PRO A 164 4.70 -0.41 15.89
N GLU A 165 4.00 -1.53 16.02
CA GLU A 165 2.87 -1.71 16.92
C GLU A 165 3.29 -2.66 18.04
N TYR A 166 3.57 -2.09 19.21
CA TYR A 166 3.86 -2.87 20.41
C TYR A 166 2.54 -3.21 21.10
N GLY A 167 2.20 -4.50 21.15
CA GLY A 167 1.02 -4.94 21.88
C GLY A 167 1.14 -4.54 23.36
N THR A 168 0.15 -3.82 23.88
CA THR A 168 -0.06 -3.76 25.32
C THR A 168 -0.55 -5.12 25.76
N ALA A 169 0.35 -6.01 26.16
CA ALA A 169 -0.01 -7.05 27.10
C ALA A 169 -0.64 -6.33 28.30
N SER A 170 -1.94 -6.57 28.54
CA SER A 170 -2.63 -6.05 29.71
C SER A 170 -1.86 -6.48 30.96
N GLN A 171 -1.08 -5.56 31.54
CA GLN A 171 -0.58 -5.74 32.88
C GLN A 171 -1.79 -5.64 33.82
N VAL A 172 -2.34 -6.81 34.14
CA VAL A 172 -3.15 -7.02 35.33
C VAL A 172 -2.37 -6.43 36.50
N GLY A 173 -2.99 -5.48 37.20
CA GLY A 173 -2.39 -4.74 38.28
C GLY A 173 -1.86 -5.65 39.39
N THR A 174 -0.71 -5.27 39.92
CA THR A 174 -0.38 -5.49 41.32
C THR A 174 0.12 -4.15 41.85
N SER A 175 -0.81 -3.40 42.46
CA SER A 175 -0.43 -2.39 43.44
C SER A 175 0.19 -3.13 44.62
N SER A 176 1.41 -2.78 44.97
CA SER A 176 1.89 -2.85 46.34
C SER A 176 2.85 -1.69 46.55
N GLU A 177 2.54 -0.96 47.61
CA GLU A 177 2.97 0.37 47.95
C GLU A 177 4.40 0.45 48.49
N ALA A 178 4.89 1.69 48.49
CA ALA A 178 5.69 2.35 49.53
C ALA A 178 7.13 1.88 49.76
N GLY A 179 8.04 2.74 49.31
CA GLY A 179 9.39 2.92 49.85
C GLY A 179 9.73 4.40 49.85
N VAL A 180 9.37 5.08 50.94
CA VAL A 180 9.60 6.50 51.22
C VAL A 180 11.10 6.84 51.34
N GLN A 181 11.51 8.01 50.85
CA GLN A 181 12.69 8.73 51.33
C GLN A 181 12.33 10.20 51.54
N SER A 182 12.10 10.55 52.81
CA SER A 182 12.41 11.85 53.39
C SER A 182 13.92 11.90 53.70
N GLU A 183 14.63 13.00 53.94
CA GLU A 183 14.44 14.45 54.02
C GLU A 183 15.88 15.01 54.13
N GLU A 184 16.15 16.24 53.68
CA GLU A 184 16.93 17.21 54.46
C GLU A 184 16.78 18.60 53.85
N ALA A 185 16.42 19.52 54.71
CA ALA A 185 15.99 20.88 54.44
C ALA A 185 17.15 21.87 54.56
N SER A 186 17.01 23.02 53.91
CA SER A 186 17.36 24.30 54.53
C SER A 186 16.58 25.43 53.86
N ALA A 187 15.70 26.03 54.66
CA ALA A 187 14.86 27.16 54.31
C ALA A 187 15.60 28.49 54.51
N GLN A 188 15.24 29.50 53.72
CA GLN A 188 15.21 30.88 54.20
C GLN A 188 14.07 31.66 53.52
N THR A 189 13.32 32.32 54.39
CA THR A 189 12.05 33.03 54.28
C THR A 189 12.16 34.46 53.72
N ALA A 190 11.13 34.95 53.01
CA ALA A 190 10.46 36.23 53.31
C ALA A 190 9.23 36.50 52.42
N ALA A 191 8.07 36.60 53.07
CA ALA A 191 6.92 37.50 52.87
C ALA A 191 6.53 38.04 51.47
N GLY A 192 5.34 37.61 51.01
CA GLY A 192 4.13 38.44 50.98
C GLY A 192 3.94 39.48 49.87
N SER A 193 2.92 39.28 49.02
CA SER A 193 1.77 40.19 48.79
C SER A 193 1.18 40.02 47.39
N ASP A 194 -0.15 40.01 47.33
CA ASP A 194 -0.99 40.16 46.15
C ASP A 194 -0.54 41.28 45.20
N LEU A 195 -0.79 41.10 43.89
CA LEU A 195 -1.71 41.95 43.11
C LEU A 195 -1.55 41.70 41.59
N SER A 196 -2.71 41.56 40.98
CA SER A 196 -3.03 41.82 39.57
C SER A 196 -2.19 42.93 38.93
N SER A 197 -1.78 42.75 37.67
CA SER A 197 -2.17 43.59 36.52
C SER A 197 -1.33 43.25 35.28
N THR A 198 -2.00 42.92 34.18
CA THR A 198 -1.50 43.17 32.82
C THR A 198 -1.32 44.66 32.59
N PRO A 199 -0.33 45.07 31.79
CA PRO A 199 -0.58 46.17 30.87
C PRO A 199 -0.18 45.82 29.43
N GLU A 200 -1.01 46.31 28.52
CA GLU A 200 -0.81 46.35 27.08
C GLU A 200 0.23 47.41 26.65
N ASN A 201 0.77 47.17 25.44
CA ASN A 201 0.97 48.12 24.35
C ASN A 201 2.07 49.21 24.46
N ILE A 202 2.99 49.19 23.50
CA ILE A 202 3.27 50.27 22.50
C ILE A 202 4.27 49.71 21.48
N SER A 203 3.84 49.31 20.28
CA SER A 203 3.63 50.15 19.08
C SER A 203 4.83 51.03 18.73
N SER A 204 5.44 50.76 17.57
CA SER A 204 6.03 51.76 16.68
C SER A 204 6.32 51.14 15.30
N ALA A 205 5.34 51.26 14.40
CA ALA A 205 5.61 51.68 13.03
C ALA A 205 5.48 53.22 12.98
N PRO A 206 6.17 53.90 12.07
CA PRO A 206 5.49 54.47 10.89
C PRO A 206 6.33 54.28 9.61
N ASP A 207 5.80 53.96 8.43
CA ASP A 207 4.73 54.55 7.60
C ASP A 207 5.17 55.74 6.73
N ALA A 208 4.52 55.80 5.58
CA ALA A 208 4.47 56.78 4.49
C ALA A 208 5.44 56.53 3.32
N SER A 209 4.94 55.98 2.20
CA SER A 209 4.21 56.66 1.10
C SER A 209 5.21 57.28 0.10
N ASP A 210 5.06 57.26 -1.21
CA ASP A 210 3.86 57.50 -2.01
C ASP A 210 4.18 57.28 -3.51
N SER A 211 3.15 56.94 -4.29
CA SER A 211 2.92 57.26 -5.72
C SER A 211 3.94 56.80 -6.78
N GLY A 212 3.59 56.09 -7.86
CA GLY A 212 2.38 56.18 -8.67
C GLY A 212 2.72 56.86 -10.01
N ALA A 213 2.73 56.12 -11.12
CA ALA A 213 2.46 56.63 -12.47
C ALA A 213 2.48 55.48 -13.49
N ASP A 214 1.28 55.12 -13.95
CA ASP A 214 0.96 54.62 -15.28
C ASP A 214 1.39 55.65 -16.34
N LEU A 215 2.08 55.22 -17.40
CA LEU A 215 2.06 55.90 -18.70
C LEU A 215 2.44 54.92 -19.82
N THR A 216 1.56 54.92 -20.80
CA THR A 216 1.55 54.22 -22.07
C THR A 216 2.67 54.68 -23.03
N ASN A 217 2.88 53.89 -24.10
CA ASN A 217 2.83 54.34 -25.52
C ASN A 217 4.00 53.83 -26.41
N THR A 218 3.62 52.89 -27.30
CA THR A 218 3.96 52.73 -28.73
C THR A 218 5.39 52.91 -29.27
N GLY A 219 5.78 51.94 -30.12
CA GLY A 219 6.01 52.25 -31.55
C GLY A 219 7.31 51.75 -32.17
N ASN A 220 7.17 50.78 -33.10
CA ASN A 220 7.90 50.62 -34.38
C ASN A 220 9.43 50.34 -34.33
N ASP A 221 10.09 49.62 -35.24
CA ASP A 221 9.80 49.13 -36.60
C ASP A 221 10.92 48.16 -37.06
N GLY A 222 10.61 47.28 -38.02
CA GLY A 222 11.52 46.71 -39.05
C GLY A 222 12.59 45.71 -38.62
N THR A 223 12.88 44.59 -39.29
CA THR A 223 12.65 44.13 -40.68
C THR A 223 13.06 42.64 -40.78
N GLU A 224 12.24 41.80 -41.43
CA GLU A 224 12.65 40.55 -42.13
C GLU A 224 13.41 40.87 -43.44
N PRO A 225 13.86 39.93 -44.32
CA PRO A 225 13.87 38.44 -44.30
C PRO A 225 15.24 37.81 -44.71
N SER A 226 15.34 36.48 -44.80
CA SER A 226 15.74 35.74 -46.03
C SER A 226 16.21 34.29 -45.79
N SER A 227 15.49 33.37 -46.45
CA SER A 227 15.92 32.16 -47.19
C SER A 227 17.05 31.23 -46.68
N GLY A 228 16.70 29.94 -46.52
CA GLY A 228 17.07 28.91 -47.50
C GLY A 228 18.47 28.28 -47.40
N GLY A 229 18.49 26.98 -47.15
CA GLY A 229 19.64 26.08 -47.27
C GLY A 229 19.28 24.69 -46.79
#